data_AF-A0A3S3QJ33-F1
#
_entry.id   AF-A0A3S3QJ33-F1
#
_cell.length_a   1.000
_cell.length_b   1.000
_cell.length_c   1.000
_cell.angle_alpha   90.00
_cell.angle_beta   90.00
_cell.angle_gamma   90.00
#
_symmetry.space_group_name_H-M   'P 1'
#
loop_
_entity.id
_entity.type
_entity.pdbx_description
1 polymer ?
#
loop_
_entity_poly.entity_id
_entity_poly.type
_entity_poly.pdbx_seq_one_letter_code
_entity_poly.pdbx_strand_id
1 'polypeptide(L)'
;MQKNFNWLDEYGTQLAEVDQHHRRFSRIIEELSAADDRAIIRRLNGEINFDWNEIYSTGVKEIDAQHKHFLEIIKNIAEINNGAFTCSMTAGLLDDVLDYTVLHFQTEERLMKHYGYPKFSSHRKEHEVLLTELQRQVRVLKALQGPSAKMLYFLMQWFIQHTLYTDQDIGRYIQEQRRSFFQRWKLRYSRLRAFGLLKSRAAGYDCLEKKVKVSRGVAKKYSEYS
;
A
#
# COMPACT_ATOMS: atom_id res chain seq x y z
N MET A 1 9.51 33.09 0.42
CA MET A 1 10.13 32.33 -0.70
C MET A 1 9.36 31.04 -0.87
N GLN A 2 8.65 30.87 -1.99
CA GLN A 2 8.00 29.60 -2.34
C GLN A 2 9.09 28.54 -2.49
N LYS A 3 9.06 27.52 -1.63
CA LYS A 3 9.94 26.37 -1.71
C LYS A 3 9.40 25.49 -2.84
N ASN A 4 9.89 25.73 -4.05
CA ASN A 4 9.49 24.97 -5.23
C ASN A 4 9.97 23.53 -5.08
N PHE A 5 9.06 22.66 -4.64
CA PHE A 5 9.21 21.22 -4.84
C PHE A 5 9.14 20.98 -6.35
N ASN A 6 10.28 20.68 -6.97
CA ASN A 6 10.31 20.19 -8.32
C ASN A 6 10.05 18.67 -8.27
N TRP A 7 8.84 18.26 -8.68
CA TRP A 7 8.44 16.86 -8.73
C TRP A 7 8.64 16.24 -10.12
N LEU A 8 9.05 17.04 -11.11
CA LEU A 8 9.06 16.67 -12.53
C LEU A 8 10.33 15.95 -12.98
N ASP A 9 11.47 16.15 -12.33
CA ASP A 9 12.73 15.96 -13.07
C ASP A 9 13.42 14.59 -12.88
N GLU A 10 13.05 13.77 -11.88
CA GLU A 10 13.60 12.39 -11.74
C GLU A 10 12.50 11.31 -11.58
N TYR A 11 11.47 11.58 -10.78
CA TYR A 11 10.41 10.62 -10.47
C TYR A 11 9.48 10.35 -11.67
N GLY A 12 9.10 11.40 -12.42
CA GLY A 12 8.22 11.27 -13.59
C GLY A 12 8.81 10.41 -14.71
N THR A 13 10.13 10.52 -14.95
CA THR A 13 10.84 9.75 -15.98
C THR A 13 10.94 8.27 -15.60
N GLN A 14 11.22 7.96 -14.33
CA GLN A 14 11.32 6.56 -13.87
C GLN A 14 9.96 5.87 -13.78
N LEU A 15 8.91 6.58 -13.35
CA LEU A 15 7.53 6.06 -13.37
C LEU A 15 7.07 5.68 -14.78
N ALA A 16 7.44 6.47 -15.78
CA ALA A 16 7.04 6.26 -17.17
C ALA A 16 7.47 4.91 -17.76
N GLU A 17 8.55 4.34 -17.23
CA GLU A 17 9.11 3.08 -17.69
C GLU A 17 8.51 1.86 -16.97
N VAL A 18 7.87 2.05 -15.81
CA VAL A 18 7.62 0.96 -14.84
C VAL A 18 6.15 0.75 -14.51
N ASP A 19 5.32 1.80 -14.60
CA ASP A 19 3.89 1.72 -14.34
C ASP A 19 3.09 1.94 -15.64
N GLN A 20 2.25 0.97 -16.02
CA GLN A 20 1.34 1.12 -17.17
C GLN A 20 0.32 2.27 -17.01
N HIS A 21 0.11 2.73 -15.78
CA HIS A 21 -0.76 3.84 -15.39
C HIS A 21 0.01 5.14 -15.08
N HIS A 22 1.32 5.19 -15.34
CA HIS A 22 2.20 6.32 -14.99
C HIS A 22 1.66 7.66 -15.45
N ARG A 23 1.02 7.73 -16.63
CA ARG A 23 0.48 8.98 -17.22
C ARG A 23 -0.54 9.66 -16.31
N ARG A 24 -1.23 8.90 -15.46
CA ARG A 24 -2.16 9.44 -14.46
C ARG A 24 -1.41 10.06 -13.28
N PHE A 25 -0.35 9.40 -12.84
CA PHE A 25 0.51 9.90 -11.78
C PHE A 25 1.28 11.15 -12.22
N SER A 26 1.90 11.12 -13.40
CA SER A 26 2.60 12.26 -13.99
C SER A 26 1.70 13.48 -14.09
N ARG A 27 0.43 13.32 -14.52
CA ARG A 27 -0.52 14.44 -14.58
C ARG A 27 -0.83 15.03 -13.20
N ILE A 28 -1.06 14.18 -12.20
CA ILE A 28 -1.31 14.64 -10.82
C ILE A 28 -0.08 15.38 -10.27
N ILE A 29 1.11 14.84 -10.53
CA ILE A 29 2.38 15.43 -10.10
C ILE A 29 2.66 16.77 -10.80
N GLU A 30 2.38 16.88 -12.11
CA GLU A 30 2.45 18.12 -12.88
C GLU A 30 1.49 19.17 -12.32
N GLU A 31 0.23 18.79 -12.08
CA GLU A 31 -0.78 19.68 -11.49
C GLU A 31 -0.40 20.15 -10.08
N LEU A 32 0.16 19.27 -9.25
CA LEU A 32 0.61 19.60 -7.89
C LEU A 32 1.84 20.51 -7.86
N SER A 33 2.74 20.32 -8.82
CA SER A 33 3.92 21.15 -8.98
C SER A 33 3.53 22.59 -9.32
N ALA A 34 2.46 22.76 -10.11
CA ALA A 34 1.93 24.06 -10.50
C ALA A 34 0.99 24.70 -9.45
N ALA A 35 0.40 23.92 -8.53
CA ALA A 35 -0.55 24.42 -7.55
C ALA A 35 0.11 25.12 -6.35
N ASP A 36 -0.50 26.22 -5.90
CA ASP A 36 -0.14 26.86 -4.63
C ASP A 36 -0.68 26.08 -3.42
N ASP A 37 -0.10 26.32 -2.25
CA ASP A 37 -0.45 25.59 -1.03
C ASP A 37 -1.92 25.80 -0.62
N ARG A 38 -2.54 26.95 -0.92
CA ARG A 38 -3.95 27.23 -0.58
C ARG A 38 -4.89 26.40 -1.43
N ALA A 39 -4.60 26.22 -2.72
CA ALA A 39 -5.35 25.37 -3.62
C ALA A 39 -5.30 23.91 -3.15
N ILE A 40 -4.12 23.43 -2.73
CA ILE A 40 -3.93 22.06 -2.25
C ILE A 40 -4.68 21.82 -0.94
N ILE A 41 -4.63 22.75 0.02
CA ILE A 41 -5.39 22.66 1.27
C ILE A 41 -6.90 22.57 1.01
N ARG A 42 -7.42 23.34 0.05
CA ARG A 42 -8.85 23.29 -0.31
C ARG A 42 -9.25 21.90 -0.82
N ARG A 43 -8.44 21.27 -1.66
CA ARG A 43 -8.69 19.91 -2.16
C ARG A 43 -8.65 18.89 -1.04
N LEU A 44 -7.66 19.00 -0.15
CA LEU A 44 -7.56 18.13 1.03
C LEU A 44 -8.81 18.19 1.90
N ASN A 45 -9.37 19.39 2.11
CA ASN A 45 -10.54 19.57 2.98
C ASN A 45 -11.89 19.28 2.30
N GLY A 46 -11.97 19.38 0.97
CA GLY A 46 -13.23 19.30 0.22
C GLY A 46 -13.40 18.05 -0.66
N GLU A 47 -12.31 17.41 -1.08
CA GLU A 47 -12.32 16.36 -2.10
C GLU A 47 -11.73 15.04 -1.60
N ILE A 48 -10.86 15.08 -0.58
CA ILE A 48 -10.12 13.91 -0.11
C ILE A 48 -10.76 13.36 1.15
N ASN A 49 -11.13 12.08 1.12
CA ASN A 49 -11.56 11.33 2.28
C ASN A 49 -10.42 10.44 2.78
N PHE A 50 -10.05 10.58 4.05
CA PHE A 50 -9.02 9.79 4.70
C PHE A 50 -9.56 8.48 5.33
N ASP A 51 -10.88 8.31 5.37
CA ASP A 51 -11.48 7.11 5.92
C ASP A 51 -11.46 5.94 4.92
N TRP A 52 -11.43 4.73 5.47
CA TRP A 52 -11.48 3.51 4.67
C TRP A 52 -12.75 3.45 3.82
N ASN A 53 -12.59 3.07 2.56
CA ASN A 53 -13.68 2.75 1.65
C ASN A 53 -13.46 1.36 1.06
N GLU A 54 -14.53 0.57 0.96
CA GLU A 54 -14.47 -0.80 0.43
C GLU A 54 -13.98 -0.88 -1.02
N ILE A 55 -14.00 0.23 -1.78
CA ILE A 55 -13.37 0.27 -3.11
C ILE A 55 -11.86 -0.03 -3.06
N TYR A 56 -11.19 0.21 -1.94
CA TYR A 56 -9.77 -0.07 -1.74
C TYR A 56 -9.49 -1.54 -1.42
N SER A 57 -10.52 -2.35 -1.18
CA SER A 57 -10.35 -3.75 -0.80
C SER A 57 -9.75 -4.59 -1.93
N THR A 58 -8.69 -5.33 -1.62
CA THR A 58 -8.09 -6.34 -2.49
C THR A 58 -8.72 -7.73 -2.29
N GLY A 59 -9.48 -7.90 -1.20
CA GLY A 59 -10.00 -9.19 -0.75
C GLY A 59 -8.94 -10.08 -0.07
N VAL A 60 -7.73 -9.56 0.16
CA VAL A 60 -6.67 -10.21 0.91
C VAL A 60 -6.57 -9.53 2.26
N LYS A 61 -7.15 -10.14 3.30
CA LYS A 61 -7.25 -9.59 4.67
C LYS A 61 -5.96 -8.96 5.22
N GLU A 62 -4.80 -9.55 4.90
CA GLU A 62 -3.50 -9.05 5.36
C GLU A 62 -3.15 -7.71 4.69
N ILE A 63 -3.39 -7.57 3.39
CA ILE A 63 -3.18 -6.34 2.61
C ILE A 63 -4.21 -5.28 3.03
N ASP A 64 -5.49 -5.64 3.10
CA ASP A 64 -6.56 -4.70 3.45
C ASP A 64 -6.38 -4.12 4.86
N ALA A 65 -5.89 -4.93 5.81
CA ALA A 65 -5.55 -4.44 7.15
C ALA A 65 -4.38 -3.45 7.12
N GLN A 66 -3.39 -3.69 6.25
CA GLN A 66 -2.27 -2.78 6.10
C GLN A 66 -2.67 -1.44 5.46
N HIS A 67 -3.51 -1.47 4.42
CA HIS A 67 -4.04 -0.26 3.79
C HIS A 67 -4.85 0.61 4.76
N LYS A 68 -5.68 0.00 5.61
CA LYS A 68 -6.43 0.72 6.65
C LYS A 68 -5.52 1.47 7.60
N HIS A 69 -4.47 0.80 8.09
CA HIS A 69 -3.52 1.45 8.98
C HIS A 69 -2.69 2.53 8.28
N PHE A 70 -2.36 2.34 6.99
CA PHE A 70 -1.69 3.39 6.22
C PHE A 70 -2.55 4.66 6.13
N LEU A 71 -3.86 4.53 5.89
CA LEU A 71 -4.79 5.67 5.93
C LEU A 71 -4.83 6.33 7.32
N GLU A 72 -4.76 5.57 8.41
CA GLU A 72 -4.67 6.12 9.77
C GLU A 72 -3.41 6.98 9.95
N ILE A 73 -2.25 6.51 9.48
CA ILE A 73 -1.00 7.27 9.53
C ILE A 73 -1.15 8.58 8.72
N ILE A 74 -1.72 8.50 7.51
CA ILE A 74 -1.93 9.70 6.67
C ILE A 74 -2.88 10.68 7.38
N LYS A 75 -3.96 10.18 7.99
CA LYS A 75 -4.92 10.98 8.76
C LYS A 75 -4.25 11.69 9.93
N ASN A 76 -3.37 11.00 10.67
CA ASN A 76 -2.60 11.60 11.75
C ASN A 76 -1.70 12.74 11.25
N ILE A 77 -1.09 12.59 10.07
CA ILE A 77 -0.32 13.67 9.43
C ILE A 77 -1.21 14.84 9.01
N ALA A 78 -2.45 14.58 8.56
CA ALA A 78 -3.41 15.62 8.23
C ALA A 78 -3.74 16.51 9.43
N GLU A 79 -3.93 15.91 10.62
CA GLU A 79 -4.24 16.66 11.84
C GLU A 79 -3.09 17.55 12.33
N ILE A 80 -1.83 17.24 11.97
CA ILE A 80 -0.68 18.13 12.21
C ILE A 80 -0.86 19.48 11.53
N ASN A 81 -1.35 19.47 10.28
CA ASN A 81 -1.53 20.69 9.51
C ASN A 81 -2.61 21.61 10.08
N ASN A 82 -3.48 21.11 10.97
CA ASN A 82 -4.49 21.89 11.69
C ASN A 82 -3.93 22.56 12.97
N GLY A 83 -2.63 22.44 13.25
CA GLY A 83 -1.95 23.12 14.36
C GLY A 83 -1.93 22.34 15.67
N ALA A 84 -2.23 21.04 15.64
CA ALA A 84 -2.38 20.21 16.84
C ALA A 84 -1.08 19.57 17.38
N PHE A 85 0.08 19.74 16.73
CA PHE A 85 1.28 18.93 17.01
C PHE A 85 2.60 19.72 17.08
N THR A 86 3.57 19.18 17.81
CA THR A 86 4.94 19.73 17.94
C THR A 86 5.87 19.25 16.82
N CYS A 87 6.99 19.95 16.57
CA CYS A 87 7.99 19.57 15.57
C CYS A 87 8.54 18.13 15.74
N SER A 88 8.66 17.64 16.99
CA SER A 88 9.14 16.27 17.26
C SER A 88 8.12 15.21 16.86
N MET A 89 6.84 15.46 17.09
CA MET A 89 5.74 14.55 16.72
C MET A 89 5.62 14.45 15.20
N THR A 90 5.82 15.56 14.49
CA THR A 90 5.91 15.57 13.03
C THR A 90 7.04 14.69 12.50
N ALA A 91 8.24 14.80 13.07
CA ALA A 91 9.39 14.03 12.60
C ALA A 91 9.18 12.52 12.78
N GLY A 92 8.57 12.10 13.89
CA GLY A 92 8.19 10.70 14.14
C GLY A 92 7.17 10.19 13.13
N LEU A 93 6.10 10.94 12.86
CA LEU A 93 5.07 10.53 11.89
C LEU A 93 5.60 10.42 10.45
N LEU A 94 6.61 11.23 10.08
CA LEU A 94 7.29 11.10 8.79
C LEU A 94 8.14 9.82 8.70
N ASP A 95 8.73 9.37 9.82
CA ASP A 95 9.42 8.07 9.88
C ASP A 95 8.42 6.92 9.83
N ASP A 96 7.30 7.03 10.56
CA ASP A 96 6.25 6.01 10.59
C ASP A 96 5.69 5.74 9.19
N VAL A 97 5.42 6.77 8.38
CA VAL A 97 5.00 6.59 6.98
C VAL A 97 6.03 5.79 6.18
N LEU A 98 7.31 6.14 6.30
CA LEU A 98 8.37 5.50 5.53
C LEU A 98 8.53 4.03 5.93
N ASP A 99 8.67 3.77 7.23
CA ASP A 99 8.86 2.43 7.77
C ASP A 99 7.66 1.53 7.46
N TYR A 100 6.45 2.07 7.59
CA TYR A 100 5.24 1.32 7.30
C TYR A 100 5.06 1.03 5.81
N THR A 101 5.45 1.97 4.94
CA THR A 101 5.47 1.74 3.48
C THR A 101 6.41 0.59 3.12
N VAL A 102 7.61 0.56 3.70
CA VAL A 102 8.57 -0.55 3.49
C VAL A 102 7.98 -1.89 3.95
N LEU A 103 7.38 -1.93 5.15
CA LEU A 103 6.75 -3.13 5.69
C LEU A 103 5.61 -3.64 4.78
N HIS A 104 4.78 -2.72 4.31
CA HIS A 104 3.67 -3.03 3.42
C HIS A 104 4.16 -3.64 2.11
N PHE A 105 5.09 -2.99 1.42
CA PHE A 105 5.68 -3.50 0.18
C PHE A 105 6.34 -4.87 0.35
N GLN A 106 7.08 -5.09 1.44
CA GLN A 106 7.67 -6.40 1.75
C GLN A 106 6.60 -7.48 1.93
N THR A 107 5.45 -7.13 2.51
CA THR A 107 4.32 -8.04 2.71
C THR A 107 3.72 -8.45 1.37
N GLU A 108 3.45 -7.47 0.50
CA GLU A 108 2.93 -7.72 -0.83
C GLU A 108 3.90 -8.54 -1.69
N GLU A 109 5.17 -8.17 -1.70
CA GLU A 109 6.21 -8.90 -2.43
C GLU A 109 6.34 -10.35 -1.97
N ARG A 110 6.25 -10.59 -0.66
CA ARG A 110 6.22 -11.95 -0.09
C ARG A 110 5.00 -12.73 -0.58
N LEU A 111 3.82 -12.11 -0.60
CA LEU A 111 2.59 -12.73 -1.09
C LEU A 111 2.67 -13.00 -2.60
N MET A 112 3.13 -12.04 -3.39
CA MET A 112 3.34 -12.18 -4.83
C MET A 112 4.28 -13.35 -5.14
N LYS A 113 5.42 -13.46 -4.45
CA LYS A 113 6.35 -14.60 -4.60
C LYS A 113 5.71 -15.91 -4.19
N HIS A 114 4.96 -15.93 -3.08
CA HIS A 114 4.32 -17.15 -2.58
C HIS A 114 3.30 -17.73 -3.55
N TYR A 115 2.50 -16.86 -4.19
CA TYR A 115 1.46 -17.28 -5.12
C TYR A 115 1.94 -17.37 -6.58
N GLY A 116 3.17 -16.95 -6.88
CA GLY A 116 3.73 -16.97 -8.25
C GLY A 116 3.17 -15.88 -9.14
N TYR A 117 2.91 -14.68 -8.61
CA TYR A 117 2.31 -13.57 -9.34
C TYR A 117 3.17 -13.16 -10.55
N PRO A 118 2.62 -13.17 -11.78
CA PRO A 118 3.40 -13.04 -13.01
C PRO A 118 4.01 -11.66 -13.22
N LYS A 119 3.40 -10.60 -12.66
CA LYS A 119 3.90 -9.22 -12.79
C LYS A 119 4.79 -8.78 -11.61
N PHE A 120 5.33 -9.71 -10.83
CA PHE A 120 6.14 -9.40 -9.64
C PHE A 120 7.28 -8.40 -9.92
N SER A 121 8.00 -8.58 -11.03
CA SER A 121 9.17 -7.74 -11.33
C SER A 121 8.80 -6.29 -11.63
N SER A 122 7.72 -6.04 -12.37
CA SER A 122 7.28 -4.67 -12.67
C SER A 122 6.71 -4.01 -11.42
N HIS A 123 5.87 -4.73 -10.67
CA HIS A 123 5.27 -4.22 -9.44
C HIS A 123 6.35 -3.82 -8.41
N ARG A 124 7.36 -4.68 -8.18
CA ARG A 124 8.48 -4.33 -7.30
C ARG A 124 9.23 -3.09 -7.78
N LYS A 125 9.34 -2.88 -9.09
CA LYS A 125 10.01 -1.69 -9.62
C LYS A 125 9.21 -0.42 -9.33
N GLU A 126 7.88 -0.48 -9.39
CA GLU A 126 7.01 0.62 -8.93
C GLU A 126 7.29 0.94 -7.45
N HIS A 127 7.36 -0.07 -6.57
CA HIS A 127 7.71 0.11 -5.15
C HIS A 127 9.07 0.81 -4.96
N GLU A 128 10.10 0.41 -5.71
CA GLU A 128 11.44 0.99 -5.58
C GLU A 128 11.46 2.48 -5.97
N VAL A 129 10.76 2.84 -7.04
CA VAL A 129 10.64 4.23 -7.51
C VAL A 129 9.89 5.08 -6.48
N LEU A 130 8.79 4.54 -5.93
CA LEU A 130 8.01 5.20 -4.90
C LEU A 130 8.76 5.41 -3.60
N LEU A 131 9.45 4.37 -3.13
CA LEU A 131 10.21 4.45 -1.90
C LEU A 131 11.33 5.48 -2.01
N THR A 132 11.99 5.55 -3.18
CA THR A 132 13.04 6.55 -3.45
C THR A 132 12.49 7.98 -3.34
N GLU A 133 11.33 8.25 -3.95
CA GLU A 133 10.70 9.56 -3.88
C GLU A 133 10.19 9.90 -2.48
N LEU A 134 9.53 8.94 -1.81
CA LEU A 134 9.06 9.12 -0.44
C LEU A 134 10.22 9.46 0.52
N GLN A 135 11.34 8.75 0.40
CA GLN A 135 12.55 9.06 1.18
C GLN A 135 13.08 10.46 0.90
N ARG A 136 13.07 10.90 -0.37
CA ARG A 136 13.49 12.26 -0.73
C ARG A 136 12.58 13.30 -0.08
N GLN A 137 11.26 13.11 -0.15
CA GLN A 137 10.28 14.01 0.45
C GLN A 137 10.40 14.09 1.97
N VAL A 138 10.50 12.93 2.64
CA VAL A 138 10.69 12.86 4.10
C VAL A 138 11.95 13.62 4.53
N ARG A 139 13.08 13.45 3.83
CA ARG A 139 14.32 14.19 4.11
C ARG A 139 14.12 15.70 3.99
N VAL A 140 13.47 16.17 2.94
CA VAL A 140 13.19 17.59 2.73
C VAL A 140 12.29 18.13 3.85
N LEU A 141 11.17 17.47 4.14
CA LEU A 141 10.21 17.94 5.15
C LEU A 141 10.78 18.00 6.56
N LYS A 142 11.63 17.03 6.92
CA LYS A 142 12.38 17.07 8.19
C LYS A 142 13.29 18.29 8.29
N ALA A 143 14.01 18.61 7.21
CA ALA A 143 14.84 19.82 7.17
C ALA A 143 14.01 21.12 7.24
N LEU A 144 12.77 21.09 6.73
CA LEU A 144 11.84 22.21 6.78
C LEU A 144 10.99 22.28 8.06
N GLN A 145 11.16 21.34 8.99
CA GLN A 145 10.48 21.26 10.29
C GLN A 145 8.94 21.19 10.23
N GLY A 146 8.37 20.52 9.22
CA GLY A 146 6.91 20.42 9.12
C GLY A 146 6.45 19.51 7.98
N PRO A 147 5.28 18.85 8.10
CA PRO A 147 4.64 18.27 6.94
C PRO A 147 4.11 19.40 6.05
N SER A 148 3.90 19.10 4.77
CA SER A 148 3.29 20.05 3.85
C SER A 148 1.96 19.51 3.33
N ALA A 149 1.04 20.41 3.00
CA ALA A 149 -0.19 20.04 2.28
C ALA A 149 0.13 19.25 0.99
N LYS A 150 1.25 19.58 0.33
CA LYS A 150 1.73 18.87 -0.87
C LYS A 150 2.06 17.41 -0.58
N MET A 151 2.74 17.12 0.53
CA MET A 151 3.07 15.76 0.95
C MET A 151 1.82 14.94 1.26
N LEU A 152 0.89 15.53 2.01
CA LEU A 152 -0.34 14.86 2.37
C LEU A 152 -1.16 14.50 1.13
N TYR A 153 -1.26 15.43 0.19
CA TYR A 153 -1.93 15.20 -1.08
C TYR A 153 -1.20 14.13 -1.90
N PHE A 154 0.14 14.16 -1.97
CA PHE A 154 0.94 13.14 -2.63
C PHE A 154 0.66 11.74 -2.06
N LEU A 155 0.72 11.57 -0.73
CA LEU A 155 0.45 10.29 -0.06
C LEU A 155 -0.95 9.77 -0.35
N MET A 156 -1.97 10.63 -0.30
CA MET A 156 -3.35 10.22 -0.57
C MET A 156 -3.57 9.84 -2.03
N GLN A 157 -3.07 10.64 -2.96
CA GLN A 157 -3.18 10.30 -4.39
C GLN A 157 -2.41 9.02 -4.70
N TRP A 158 -1.25 8.85 -4.08
CA TRP A 158 -0.49 7.62 -4.20
C TRP A 158 -1.28 6.40 -3.75
N PHE A 159 -1.76 6.44 -2.50
CA PHE A 159 -2.56 5.38 -1.92
C PHE A 159 -3.74 5.01 -2.82
N ILE A 160 -4.54 6.00 -3.25
CA ILE A 160 -5.71 5.77 -4.08
C ILE A 160 -5.33 5.08 -5.40
N GLN A 161 -4.30 5.56 -6.09
CA GLN A 161 -3.93 5.02 -7.39
C GLN A 161 -3.33 3.61 -7.27
N HIS A 162 -2.35 3.44 -6.38
CA HIS A 162 -1.65 2.17 -6.22
C HIS A 162 -2.60 1.07 -5.75
N THR A 163 -3.42 1.35 -4.73
CA THR A 163 -4.38 0.38 -4.21
C THR A 163 -5.45 0.01 -5.23
N LEU A 164 -6.03 0.99 -5.95
CA LEU A 164 -7.11 0.71 -6.91
C LEU A 164 -6.63 0.02 -8.20
N TYR A 165 -5.43 0.35 -8.68
CA TYR A 165 -4.98 -0.10 -10.00
C TYR A 165 -3.89 -1.17 -9.95
N THR A 166 -3.06 -1.19 -8.91
CA THR A 166 -1.95 -2.12 -8.78
C THR A 166 -2.26 -3.24 -7.77
N ASP A 167 -2.65 -2.91 -6.54
CA ASP A 167 -2.80 -3.92 -5.46
C ASP A 167 -4.02 -4.83 -5.68
N GLN A 168 -5.07 -4.28 -6.28
CA GLN A 168 -6.24 -5.07 -6.68
C GLN A 168 -5.89 -6.19 -7.68
N ASP A 169 -4.88 -6.02 -8.54
CA ASP A 169 -4.42 -7.10 -9.44
C ASP A 169 -3.82 -8.26 -8.62
N ILE A 170 -3.06 -7.95 -7.55
CA ILE A 170 -2.54 -8.96 -6.61
C ILE A 170 -3.72 -9.69 -5.97
N GLY A 171 -4.69 -8.93 -5.45
CA GLY A 171 -5.89 -9.46 -4.79
C GLY A 171 -6.67 -10.42 -5.67
N ARG A 172 -6.98 -10.02 -6.91
CA ARG A 172 -7.65 -10.86 -7.91
C ARG A 172 -6.87 -12.15 -8.16
N TYR A 173 -5.57 -12.05 -8.42
CA TYR A 173 -4.72 -13.20 -8.71
C TYR A 173 -4.66 -14.21 -7.56
N ILE A 174 -4.48 -13.73 -6.32
CA ILE A 174 -4.44 -14.59 -5.13
C ILE A 174 -5.78 -15.32 -4.93
N GLN A 175 -6.90 -14.62 -5.13
CA GLN A 175 -8.23 -15.22 -5.04
C GLN A 175 -8.44 -16.30 -6.11
N GLU A 176 -7.99 -16.07 -7.35
CA GLU A 176 -8.01 -17.07 -8.42
C GLU A 176 -7.16 -18.29 -8.07
N GLN A 177 -5.93 -18.11 -7.57
CA GLN A 177 -5.07 -19.22 -7.14
C GLN A 177 -5.72 -20.05 -6.03
N ARG A 178 -6.35 -19.39 -5.05
CA ARG A 178 -7.11 -20.06 -3.98
C ARG A 178 -8.28 -20.87 -4.54
N ARG A 179 -9.05 -20.31 -5.48
CA ARG A 179 -10.18 -20.99 -6.14
C ARG A 179 -9.73 -22.19 -6.96
N SER A 180 -8.71 -22.03 -7.80
CA SER A 180 -8.19 -23.12 -8.65
C SER A 180 -7.61 -24.25 -7.80
N PHE A 181 -6.89 -23.93 -6.72
CA PHE A 181 -6.44 -24.94 -5.77
C PHE A 181 -7.62 -25.70 -5.16
N PHE A 182 -8.63 -24.97 -4.67
CA PHE A 182 -9.82 -25.57 -4.05
C PHE A 182 -10.56 -26.51 -5.02
N GLN A 183 -10.71 -26.11 -6.29
CA GLN A 183 -11.32 -26.94 -7.33
C GLN A 183 -10.53 -28.22 -7.58
N ARG A 184 -9.20 -28.11 -7.76
CA ARG A 184 -8.31 -29.28 -7.93
C ARG A 184 -8.37 -30.21 -6.73
N TRP A 185 -8.33 -29.65 -5.52
CA TRP A 185 -8.45 -30.39 -4.28
C TRP A 185 -9.79 -31.13 -4.20
N LYS A 186 -10.90 -30.46 -4.53
CA LYS A 186 -12.26 -31.04 -4.50
C LYS A 186 -12.37 -32.22 -5.47
N LEU A 187 -11.85 -32.08 -6.69
CA LEU A 187 -11.82 -33.18 -7.67
C LEU A 187 -10.99 -34.37 -7.18
N ARG A 188 -9.78 -34.10 -6.66
CA ARG A 188 -8.91 -35.17 -6.14
C ARG A 188 -9.53 -35.89 -4.94
N TYR A 189 -10.11 -35.13 -4.01
CA TYR A 189 -10.80 -35.68 -2.84
C TYR A 189 -11.98 -36.56 -3.25
N SER A 190 -12.84 -36.08 -4.16
CA SER A 190 -13.97 -36.86 -4.67
C SER A 190 -13.53 -38.17 -5.34
N ARG A 191 -12.44 -38.15 -6.12
CA ARG A 191 -11.83 -39.38 -6.69
C ARG A 191 -11.36 -40.33 -5.60
N LEU A 192 -10.53 -39.87 -4.67
CA LEU A 192 -9.98 -40.70 -3.59
C LEU A 192 -11.09 -41.33 -2.72
N ARG A 193 -12.17 -40.59 -2.48
CA ARG A 193 -13.35 -41.11 -1.78
C ARG A 193 -14.08 -42.18 -2.60
N ALA A 194 -14.26 -41.97 -3.91
CA ALA A 194 -14.89 -42.96 -4.78
C ALA A 194 -14.09 -44.28 -4.85
N PHE A 195 -12.76 -44.23 -4.73
CA PHE A 195 -11.89 -45.41 -4.64
C PHE A 195 -11.79 -46.02 -3.24
N GLY A 196 -12.55 -45.54 -2.25
CA GLY A 196 -12.50 -46.07 -0.88
C GLY A 196 -11.22 -45.73 -0.10
N LEU A 197 -10.35 -44.86 -0.64
CA LEU A 197 -9.05 -44.50 -0.08
C LEU A 197 -9.14 -43.40 1.01
N LEU A 198 -10.30 -42.78 1.21
CA LEU A 198 -10.56 -41.79 2.26
C LEU A 198 -11.89 -42.08 2.96
N LYS A 199 -11.85 -42.29 4.29
CA LYS A 199 -13.01 -42.71 5.10
C LYS A 199 -13.77 -41.56 5.81
N SER A 200 -13.21 -40.36 5.95
CA SER A 200 -13.89 -39.24 6.63
C SER A 200 -13.64 -37.88 5.98
N ARG A 201 -14.53 -36.91 6.29
CA ARG A 201 -14.49 -35.52 5.83
C ARG A 201 -13.26 -34.83 6.45
N ALA A 202 -12.08 -35.05 5.87
CA ALA A 202 -10.84 -34.50 6.39
C ALA A 202 -10.89 -32.96 6.41
N ALA A 203 -10.50 -32.38 7.54
CA ALA A 203 -10.30 -30.96 7.82
C ALA A 203 -9.18 -30.32 6.97
N GLY A 204 -9.23 -30.51 5.64
CA GLY A 204 -8.13 -30.25 4.71
C GLY A 204 -8.05 -28.82 4.17
N TYR A 205 -9.07 -27.99 4.41
CA TYR A 205 -9.06 -26.59 3.95
C TYR A 205 -8.11 -25.69 4.76
N ASP A 206 -7.77 -26.10 5.99
CA ASP A 206 -6.95 -25.33 6.94
C ASP A 206 -5.44 -25.34 6.60
N CYS A 207 -5.02 -26.09 5.57
CA CYS A 207 -3.59 -26.26 5.24
C CYS A 207 -2.99 -25.05 4.47
N LEU A 208 -3.83 -24.23 3.83
CA LEU A 208 -3.37 -22.97 3.19
C LEU A 208 -3.20 -21.84 4.22
N GLU A 209 -4.10 -21.72 5.20
CA GLU A 209 -3.96 -20.70 6.26
C GLU A 209 -2.83 -21.05 7.26
N LYS A 210 -2.57 -22.35 7.50
CA LYS A 210 -1.47 -22.76 8.39
C LYS A 210 -0.08 -22.48 7.83
N LYS A 211 0.11 -22.46 6.50
CA LYS A 211 1.38 -21.99 5.89
C LYS A 211 1.59 -20.47 6.01
N VAL A 212 0.52 -19.69 6.21
CA VAL A 212 0.57 -18.24 6.48
C VAL A 212 0.95 -17.94 7.94
N LYS A 213 0.68 -18.85 8.89
CA LYS A 213 0.99 -18.62 10.32
C LYS A 213 2.47 -18.72 10.68
N VAL A 214 3.32 -19.31 9.85
CA VAL A 214 4.76 -19.50 10.16
C VAL A 214 5.58 -18.19 10.02
N SER A 215 5.02 -17.13 9.41
CA SER A 215 5.68 -15.81 9.31
C SER A 215 5.25 -14.78 10.38
N ARG A 216 4.44 -15.18 11.38
CA ARG A 216 3.96 -14.28 12.47
C ARG A 216 5.02 -13.87 13.50
N GLY A 217 6.31 -14.02 13.20
CA GLY A 217 7.41 -13.76 14.12
C GLY A 217 7.91 -12.32 14.21
N VAL A 218 7.37 -11.37 13.42
CA VAL A 218 7.96 -10.01 13.33
C VAL A 218 6.99 -8.87 13.71
N ALA A 219 5.69 -9.14 13.89
CA ALA A 219 4.70 -8.10 14.18
C ALA A 219 4.44 -7.89 15.70
N LYS A 220 5.49 -7.77 16.52
CA LYS A 220 5.35 -7.60 17.98
C LYS A 220 5.84 -6.25 18.52
N LYS A 221 5.98 -5.22 17.68
CA LYS A 221 6.49 -3.91 18.11
C LYS A 221 5.45 -2.78 18.19
N TYR A 222 4.21 -2.99 17.76
CA TYR A 222 3.21 -1.89 17.67
C TYR A 222 1.84 -2.19 18.29
N SER A 223 1.72 -3.19 19.18
CA SER A 223 0.45 -3.51 19.87
C SER A 223 0.34 -2.94 21.29
N GLU A 224 1.22 -2.02 21.70
CA GLU A 224 1.29 -1.53 23.09
C GLU A 224 1.06 -0.02 23.24
N TYR A 225 0.41 0.63 22.27
CA TYR A 225 -0.16 1.98 22.47
C TYR A 225 -1.67 1.93 22.20
N SER A 226 -2.43 1.62 23.25
CA SER A 226 -3.87 1.83 23.38
C SER A 226 -4.15 2.33 24.78
#